data_AF-A0AA35RFG3-F1
#
_entry.id   AF-A0AA35RFG3-F1
#
_cell.length_a   1.000
_cell.length_b   1.000
_cell.length_c   1.000
_cell.angle_alpha   90.00
_cell.angle_beta   90.00
_cell.angle_gamma   90.00
#
_symmetry.space_group_name_H-M   'P 1'
#
loop_
_entity.id
_entity.type
_entity.pdbx_description
1 polymer ?
#
loop_
_entity_poly.entity_id
_entity_poly.type
_entity_poly.pdbx_seq_one_letter_code
_entity_poly.pdbx_strand_id
1 'polypeptide(L)'
;MPGILPIQGYRSLHNLTKLSKLEVPRNIMDAILPIKDDDAAIQKFGISFAVNMCKELLNSGLVNGLHFYTLNREVATISILTELGMWCDDPLSLKTLPWKAPASHKRCTEDEEAFMLWGTHWASLYSPESTSHHIISHIQNTYYLVNLVDNDFVSGNVLFQLVNKVLDGMSKASSPTTETDQNSLPSSSSSSS
;
A
#
# COMPACT_ATOMS: atom_id res chain seq x y z
N MET A 1 -25.86 11.37 -1.31
CA MET A 1 -24.71 11.93 -2.05
C MET A 1 -24.39 11.01 -3.21
N PRO A 2 -24.18 11.52 -4.44
CA PRO A 2 -23.82 10.71 -5.59
C PRO A 2 -22.38 10.16 -5.47
N GLY A 3 -22.24 8.86 -5.73
CA GLY A 3 -20.95 8.17 -5.81
C GLY A 3 -20.43 8.18 -7.25
N ILE A 4 -19.20 8.66 -7.45
CA ILE A 4 -18.53 8.78 -8.74
C ILE A 4 -17.36 7.81 -8.76
N LEU A 5 -17.37 6.91 -9.74
CA LEU A 5 -16.26 5.99 -10.01
C LEU A 5 -15.64 6.34 -11.37
N PRO A 6 -14.47 6.99 -11.40
CA PRO A 6 -13.78 7.31 -12.64
C PRO A 6 -13.37 6.03 -13.39
N ILE A 7 -13.56 6.02 -14.71
CA ILE A 7 -13.12 4.91 -15.56
C ILE A 7 -11.59 5.01 -15.71
N GLN A 8 -10.88 3.94 -15.35
CA GLN A 8 -9.41 3.91 -15.34
C GLN A 8 -8.80 2.91 -16.34
N GLY A 9 -9.63 2.10 -17.02
CA GLY A 9 -9.18 1.07 -17.96
C GLY A 9 -10.32 0.12 -18.37
N TYR A 10 -10.15 -0.55 -19.50
CA TYR A 10 -11.20 -1.41 -20.08
C TYR A 10 -11.50 -2.63 -19.18
N ARG A 11 -10.45 -3.28 -18.68
CA ARG A 11 -10.58 -4.46 -17.82
C ARG A 11 -11.27 -4.13 -16.50
N SER A 12 -10.93 -3.00 -15.89
CA SER A 12 -11.56 -2.52 -14.65
C SER A 12 -13.05 -2.25 -14.85
N LEU A 13 -13.41 -1.60 -15.96
CA LEU A 13 -14.80 -1.36 -16.32
C LEU A 13 -15.56 -2.69 -16.50
N HIS A 14 -15.00 -3.62 -17.27
CA HIS A 14 -15.63 -4.92 -17.51
C HIS A 14 -15.79 -5.77 -16.23
N ASN A 15 -14.79 -5.74 -15.33
CA ASN A 15 -14.88 -6.41 -14.04
C ASN A 15 -15.96 -5.80 -13.14
N LEU A 16 -16.08 -4.46 -13.13
CA LEU A 16 -17.13 -3.76 -12.40
C LEU A 16 -18.51 -4.15 -12.90
N THR A 17 -18.73 -4.15 -14.21
CA THR A 17 -20.00 -4.56 -14.86
C THR A 17 -20.39 -5.98 -14.43
N LYS A 18 -19.42 -6.91 -14.39
CA LYS A 18 -19.64 -8.30 -13.96
C LYS A 18 -20.02 -8.42 -12.49
N LEU A 19 -19.35 -7.66 -11.61
CA LEU A 19 -19.58 -7.73 -10.16
C LEU A 19 -20.87 -7.00 -9.75
N SER A 20 -21.15 -5.86 -10.36
CA SER A 20 -22.27 -5.00 -9.99
C SER A 20 -23.57 -5.31 -10.74
N LYS A 21 -23.54 -6.18 -11.76
CA LYS A 21 -24.67 -6.46 -12.67
C LYS A 21 -25.27 -5.18 -13.30
N LEU A 22 -24.45 -4.14 -13.43
CA LEU A 22 -24.82 -2.90 -14.06
C LEU A 22 -24.53 -3.01 -15.55
N GLU A 23 -25.39 -2.44 -16.39
CA GLU A 23 -25.12 -2.32 -17.82
C GLU A 23 -24.42 -0.99 -18.10
N VAL A 24 -23.32 -1.04 -18.86
CA VAL A 24 -22.63 0.17 -19.31
C VAL A 24 -23.43 0.76 -20.49
N PRO A 25 -23.83 2.04 -20.42
CA PRO A 25 -24.49 2.72 -21.53
C PRO A 25 -23.72 2.61 -22.86
N ARG A 26 -24.44 2.37 -23.97
CA ARG A 26 -23.82 2.13 -25.29
C ARG A 26 -22.92 3.27 -25.74
N ASN A 27 -23.30 4.52 -25.48
CA ASN A 27 -22.50 5.70 -25.81
C ASN A 27 -21.09 5.67 -25.17
N ILE A 28 -20.96 5.14 -23.96
CA ILE A 28 -19.67 4.98 -23.29
C ILE A 28 -18.90 3.83 -23.90
N MET A 29 -19.59 2.71 -24.20
CA MET A 29 -18.96 1.54 -24.80
C MET A 29 -18.41 1.83 -26.20
N ASP A 30 -19.18 2.53 -27.04
CA ASP A 30 -18.80 2.91 -28.39
C ASP A 30 -17.60 3.87 -28.42
N ALA A 31 -17.46 4.71 -27.38
CA ALA A 31 -16.31 5.60 -27.22
C ALA A 31 -15.04 4.88 -26.72
N ILE A 32 -15.20 3.84 -25.90
CA ILE A 32 -14.06 3.09 -25.32
C ILE A 32 -13.58 1.97 -26.24
N LEU A 33 -14.47 1.33 -27.01
CA LEU A 33 -14.15 0.21 -27.91
C LEU A 33 -12.94 0.48 -28.85
N PRO A 34 -12.82 1.65 -29.50
CA PRO A 34 -11.69 1.98 -30.37
C PRO A 34 -10.35 2.12 -29.62
N ILE A 35 -10.40 2.45 -28.32
CA ILE A 35 -9.23 2.72 -27.48
C ILE A 35 -9.03 1.64 -26.40
N LYS A 36 -9.68 0.48 -26.54
CA LYS A 36 -9.74 -0.58 -25.51
C LYS A 36 -8.38 -1.09 -25.03
N ASP A 37 -7.35 -0.97 -25.88
CA ASP A 37 -5.99 -1.47 -25.64
C ASP A 37 -5.03 -0.37 -25.14
N ASP A 38 -5.51 0.89 -25.02
CA ASP A 38 -4.76 2.03 -24.51
C ASP A 38 -5.38 2.55 -23.20
N ASP A 39 -4.87 2.04 -22.07
CA ASP A 39 -5.35 2.42 -20.74
C ASP A 39 -5.17 3.93 -20.45
N ALA A 40 -4.16 4.58 -21.04
CA ALA A 40 -3.93 6.02 -20.84
C ALA A 40 -5.00 6.84 -21.57
N ALA A 41 -5.35 6.46 -22.80
CA ALA A 41 -6.45 7.07 -23.54
C ALA A 41 -7.79 6.85 -22.82
N ILE A 42 -8.04 5.64 -22.30
CA ILE A 42 -9.26 5.33 -21.53
C ILE A 42 -9.33 6.15 -20.26
N GLN A 43 -8.23 6.27 -19.52
CA GLN A 43 -8.18 7.08 -18.30
C GLN A 43 -8.49 8.55 -18.62
N LYS A 44 -7.90 9.11 -19.68
CA LYS A 44 -8.17 10.49 -20.12
C LYS A 44 -9.64 10.69 -20.48
N PHE A 45 -10.23 9.75 -21.21
CA PHE A 45 -11.66 9.75 -21.52
C PHE A 45 -12.51 9.69 -20.23
N GLY A 46 -12.17 8.78 -19.32
CA GLY A 46 -12.87 8.60 -18.05
C GLY A 46 -12.83 9.84 -17.15
N ILE A 47 -11.70 10.55 -17.10
CA ILE A 47 -11.54 11.83 -16.40
C ILE A 47 -12.48 12.88 -17.01
N SER A 48 -12.38 13.11 -18.32
CA SER A 48 -13.22 14.10 -19.03
C SER A 48 -14.70 13.83 -18.86
N PHE A 49 -15.12 12.56 -18.98
CA PHE A 49 -16.50 12.15 -18.78
C PHE A 49 -16.97 12.39 -17.34
N ALA A 50 -16.16 12.03 -16.34
CA ALA A 50 -16.49 12.25 -14.94
C ALA A 50 -16.56 13.75 -14.59
N VAL A 51 -15.67 14.58 -15.15
CA VAL A 51 -15.71 16.04 -14.98
C VAL A 51 -17.02 16.62 -15.50
N ASN A 52 -17.43 16.25 -16.71
CA ASN A 52 -18.69 16.75 -17.28
C ASN A 52 -19.90 16.31 -16.44
N MET A 53 -19.95 15.05 -16.03
CA MET A 53 -20.99 14.54 -15.13
C MET A 53 -21.02 15.30 -13.79
N CYS A 54 -19.87 15.53 -13.18
CA CYS A 54 -19.78 16.28 -11.93
C CYS A 54 -20.24 17.72 -12.09
N LYS A 55 -19.88 18.39 -13.20
CA LYS A 55 -20.37 19.74 -13.52
C LYS A 55 -21.89 19.78 -13.64
N GLU A 56 -22.51 18.82 -14.34
CA GLU A 56 -23.96 18.72 -14.45
C GLU A 56 -24.62 18.50 -13.09
N LEU A 57 -24.09 17.59 -12.27
CA LEU A 57 -24.60 17.33 -10.93
C LEU A 57 -24.50 18.55 -10.01
N LEU A 58 -23.38 19.26 -10.01
CA LEU A 58 -23.18 20.47 -9.20
C LEU A 58 -24.07 21.62 -9.69
N ASN A 59 -24.17 21.82 -11.01
CA ASN A 59 -25.01 22.86 -11.62
C ASN A 59 -26.51 22.61 -11.43
N SER A 60 -26.93 21.38 -11.15
CA SER A 60 -28.33 21.05 -10.88
C SER A 60 -28.87 21.71 -9.60
N GLY A 61 -27.99 22.12 -8.67
CA GLY A 61 -28.38 22.66 -7.36
C GLY A 61 -29.01 21.65 -6.39
N LEU A 62 -29.18 20.39 -6.81
CA LEU A 62 -29.74 19.31 -5.97
C LEU A 62 -28.68 18.59 -5.13
N VAL A 63 -27.41 18.75 -5.50
CA VAL A 63 -26.29 18.00 -4.93
C VAL A 63 -25.36 18.94 -4.18
N ASN A 64 -25.18 18.66 -2.89
CA ASN A 64 -24.32 19.47 -2.00
C ASN A 64 -22.89 18.90 -1.85
N GLY A 65 -22.57 17.80 -2.54
CA GLY A 65 -21.26 17.16 -2.44
C GLY A 65 -21.15 15.90 -3.29
N LEU A 66 -19.92 15.50 -3.60
CA LEU A 66 -19.57 14.36 -4.44
C LEU A 66 -18.76 13.34 -3.62
N HIS A 67 -18.99 12.05 -3.83
CA HIS A 67 -18.21 10.98 -3.20
C HIS A 67 -17.43 10.21 -4.27
N PHE A 68 -16.10 10.18 -4.20
CA PHE A 68 -15.25 9.52 -5.20
C PHE A 68 -14.78 8.15 -4.74
N TYR A 69 -14.97 7.13 -5.58
CA TYR A 69 -14.34 5.83 -5.42
C TYR A 69 -12.96 5.84 -6.10
N THR A 70 -11.90 5.90 -5.30
CA THR A 70 -10.52 6.07 -5.80
C THR A 70 -9.84 4.77 -6.20
N LEU A 71 -10.29 3.61 -5.68
CA LEU A 71 -9.69 2.29 -5.91
C LEU A 71 -8.16 2.28 -5.74
N ASN A 72 -7.66 2.91 -4.67
CA ASN A 72 -6.23 3.07 -4.36
C ASN A 72 -5.41 3.77 -5.45
N ARG A 73 -6.05 4.59 -6.30
CA ARG A 73 -5.39 5.41 -7.33
C ARG A 73 -5.87 6.85 -7.25
N GLU A 74 -5.00 7.76 -6.85
CA GLU A 74 -5.36 9.17 -6.67
C GLU A 74 -5.39 9.96 -7.97
N VAL A 75 -4.60 9.58 -8.98
CA VAL A 75 -4.34 10.37 -10.20
C VAL A 75 -5.62 10.82 -10.91
N ALA A 76 -6.57 9.91 -11.13
CA ALA A 76 -7.83 10.23 -11.81
C ALA A 76 -8.70 11.19 -10.99
N THR A 77 -8.81 10.95 -9.68
CA THR A 77 -9.64 11.76 -8.78
C THR A 77 -9.07 13.16 -8.60
N ILE A 78 -7.75 13.28 -8.42
CA ILE A 78 -7.07 14.58 -8.36
C ILE A 78 -7.32 15.35 -9.64
N SER A 79 -7.10 14.73 -10.80
CA SER A 79 -7.32 15.38 -12.11
C SER A 79 -8.74 15.92 -12.25
N ILE A 80 -9.75 15.13 -11.86
CA ILE A 80 -11.15 15.57 -11.85
C ILE A 80 -11.36 16.75 -10.92
N LEU A 81 -10.86 16.69 -9.68
CA LEU A 81 -11.02 17.77 -8.70
C LEU A 81 -10.32 19.06 -9.15
N THR A 82 -9.14 18.96 -9.78
CA THR A 82 -8.40 20.09 -10.36
C THR A 82 -9.21 20.73 -11.48
N GLU A 83 -9.77 19.94 -12.39
CA GLU A 83 -10.62 20.44 -13.48
C GLU A 83 -11.95 21.05 -12.99
N LEU A 84 -12.46 20.59 -11.84
CA LEU A 84 -13.63 21.19 -11.18
C LEU A 84 -13.30 22.45 -10.39
N GLY A 85 -12.01 22.81 -10.24
CA GLY A 85 -11.58 23.92 -9.38
C GLY A 85 -11.80 23.66 -7.89
N MET A 86 -11.96 22.39 -7.51
CA MET A 86 -12.20 21.96 -6.13
C MET A 86 -10.94 21.38 -5.47
N TRP A 87 -9.87 21.17 -6.26
CA TRP A 87 -8.57 20.79 -5.74
C TRP A 87 -7.80 22.03 -5.27
N CYS A 88 -7.28 21.98 -4.06
CA CYS A 88 -6.39 23.00 -3.56
C CYS A 88 -4.98 22.44 -3.44
N ASP A 89 -4.05 23.00 -4.22
CA ASP A 89 -2.63 22.65 -4.15
C ASP A 89 -1.88 23.40 -3.04
N ASP A 90 -2.56 24.29 -2.30
CA ASP A 90 -1.93 25.05 -1.22
C ASP A 90 -1.71 24.16 0.02
N PRO A 91 -0.45 23.87 0.40
CA PRO A 91 -0.11 23.08 1.58
C PRO A 91 -0.63 23.70 2.90
N LEU A 92 -0.96 24.99 2.90
CA LEU A 92 -1.48 25.73 4.05
C LEU A 92 -3.02 25.76 4.10
N SER A 93 -3.70 25.38 3.01
CA SER A 93 -5.16 25.38 2.89
C SER A 93 -5.84 24.11 3.43
N LEU A 94 -5.07 23.02 3.55
CA LEU A 94 -5.41 21.91 4.42
C LEU A 94 -5.51 22.52 5.81
N LYS A 95 -6.73 22.90 6.22
CA LYS A 95 -7.07 23.26 7.60
C LYS A 95 -6.16 22.45 8.49
N THR A 96 -5.35 23.13 9.30
CA THR A 96 -4.56 22.53 10.35
C THR A 96 -5.50 21.63 11.14
N LEU A 97 -5.56 20.36 10.75
CA LEU A 97 -6.13 19.34 11.59
C LEU A 97 -5.32 19.42 12.89
N PRO A 98 -5.87 19.08 14.05
CA PRO A 98 -5.13 19.13 15.31
C PRO A 98 -3.90 18.19 15.33
N TRP A 99 -3.67 17.45 14.25
CA TRP A 99 -2.48 16.64 14.01
C TRP A 99 -1.35 17.52 13.45
N LYS A 100 -0.18 17.46 14.09
CA LYS A 100 1.07 18.07 13.61
C LYS A 100 1.27 17.75 12.12
N ALA A 101 1.58 18.76 11.33
CA ALA A 101 1.99 18.55 9.94
C ALA A 101 3.20 17.58 9.90
N PRO A 102 3.24 16.63 8.96
CA PRO A 102 4.40 15.77 8.79
C PRO A 102 5.62 16.62 8.44
N ALA A 103 6.77 16.26 9.00
CA ALA A 103 7.97 17.10 8.99
C ALA A 103 8.77 17.10 7.68
N SER A 104 8.31 16.46 6.59
CA SER A 104 9.08 16.32 5.34
C SER A 104 8.25 16.60 4.07
N HIS A 105 8.85 17.38 3.16
CA HIS A 105 8.24 17.93 1.94
C HIS A 105 8.61 17.15 0.66
N LYS A 106 8.97 15.87 0.76
CA LYS A 106 9.31 15.04 -0.40
C LYS A 106 8.92 13.61 -0.09
N ARG A 107 7.99 13.06 -0.86
CA ARG A 107 7.76 11.62 -1.02
C ARG A 107 9.01 10.96 -1.60
N CYS A 108 10.03 10.81 -0.77
CA CYS A 108 11.21 10.00 -1.03
C CYS A 108 11.17 8.87 0.01
N THR A 109 11.10 7.64 -0.51
CA THR A 109 11.26 6.36 0.19
C THR A 109 10.24 6.08 1.30
N GLU A 110 9.02 5.70 0.90
CA GLU A 110 7.94 5.21 1.78
C GLU A 110 8.41 4.10 2.74
N ASP A 111 9.40 3.31 2.33
CA ASP A 111 9.95 2.22 3.14
C ASP A 111 10.80 2.71 4.33
N GLU A 112 11.54 3.81 4.18
CA GLU A 112 12.31 4.40 5.28
C GLU A 112 11.45 5.28 6.19
N GLU A 113 10.47 6.01 5.65
CA GLU A 113 9.57 6.85 6.46
C GLU A 113 8.69 6.03 7.41
N ALA A 114 8.11 4.91 6.95
CA ALA A 114 7.30 4.05 7.79
C ALA A 114 8.07 3.51 9.00
N PHE A 115 9.35 3.20 8.79
CA PHE A 115 10.24 2.63 9.82
C PHE A 115 10.80 3.72 10.74
N MET A 116 11.10 4.91 10.20
CA MET A 116 11.54 6.07 10.97
C MET A 116 10.44 6.64 11.89
N LEU A 117 9.16 6.46 11.55
CA LEU A 117 8.04 6.86 12.41
C LEU A 117 8.04 6.15 13.78
N TRP A 118 8.54 4.92 13.85
CA TRP A 118 8.61 4.17 15.11
C TRP A 118 9.52 4.88 16.11
N GLY A 119 10.72 5.28 15.69
CA GLY A 119 11.66 5.99 16.56
C GLY A 119 11.33 7.47 16.73
N THR A 120 11.05 8.18 15.63
CA THR A 120 10.92 9.65 15.64
C THR A 120 9.58 10.14 16.18
N HIS A 121 8.50 9.38 15.96
CA HIS A 121 7.15 9.77 16.35
C HIS A 121 6.55 8.93 17.45
N TRP A 122 6.71 7.60 17.44
CA TRP A 122 6.01 6.75 18.41
C TRP A 122 6.81 6.58 19.71
N ALA A 123 8.12 6.30 19.62
CA ALA A 123 8.98 6.21 20.80
C ALA A 123 9.06 7.55 21.54
N SER A 124 9.05 8.68 20.82
CA SER A 124 9.13 10.02 21.40
C SER A 124 7.89 10.46 22.18
N LEU A 125 6.76 9.75 22.06
CA LEU A 125 5.58 9.95 22.92
C LEU A 125 5.78 9.43 24.35
N TYR A 126 6.80 8.61 24.56
CA TYR A 126 7.12 8.01 25.84
C TYR A 126 8.45 8.56 26.36
N SER A 127 8.58 8.66 27.69
CA SER A 127 9.86 9.03 28.31
C SER A 127 10.95 8.04 27.89
N PRO A 128 12.18 8.48 27.60
CA PRO A 128 13.28 7.60 27.17
C PRO A 128 13.56 6.44 28.13
N GLU A 129 13.29 6.61 29.42
CA GLU A 129 13.51 5.58 30.45
C GLU A 129 12.35 4.59 30.61
N SER A 130 11.25 4.80 29.88
CA SER A 130 10.06 3.96 30.01
C SER A 130 10.20 2.62 29.28
N THR A 131 9.56 1.60 29.84
CA THR A 131 9.48 0.26 29.22
C THR A 131 8.92 0.33 27.79
N SER A 132 7.93 1.19 27.54
CA SER A 132 7.31 1.37 26.22
C SER A 132 8.29 1.93 25.18
N HIS A 133 9.12 2.92 25.56
CA HIS A 133 10.16 3.47 24.70
C HIS A 133 11.19 2.41 24.31
N HIS A 134 11.61 1.58 25.27
CA HIS A 134 12.55 0.48 25.01
C HIS A 134 11.95 -0.60 24.10
N ILE A 135 10.68 -0.96 24.26
CA ILE A 135 10.01 -1.97 23.39
C ILE A 135 9.93 -1.46 21.94
N ILE A 136 9.48 -0.22 21.73
CA ILE A 136 9.36 0.35 20.38
C ILE A 136 10.75 0.45 19.71
N SER A 137 11.75 0.91 20.47
CA SER A 137 13.14 0.99 20.00
C SER A 137 13.72 -0.39 19.70
N HIS A 138 13.38 -1.40 20.50
CA HIS A 138 13.81 -2.77 20.25
C HIS A 138 13.19 -3.30 18.96
N ILE A 139 11.88 -3.15 18.76
CA ILE A 139 11.20 -3.64 17.55
C ILE A 139 11.80 -2.99 16.30
N GLN A 140 12.05 -1.69 16.33
CA GLN A 140 12.72 -0.97 15.24
C GLN A 140 14.12 -1.56 14.95
N ASN A 141 14.91 -1.91 15.95
CA ASN A 141 16.29 -2.35 15.72
C ASN A 141 16.45 -3.85 15.44
N THR A 142 15.44 -4.68 15.72
CA THR A 142 15.58 -6.14 15.64
C THR A 142 14.62 -6.84 14.68
N TYR A 143 13.55 -6.17 14.22
CA TYR A 143 12.55 -6.76 13.33
C TYR A 143 12.57 -6.11 11.96
N TYR A 144 12.21 -6.87 10.92
CA TYR A 144 12.00 -6.34 9.58
C TYR A 144 10.50 -6.12 9.35
N LEU A 145 10.13 -4.96 8.82
CA LEU A 145 8.79 -4.72 8.31
C LEU A 145 8.72 -5.25 6.88
N VAL A 146 7.84 -6.22 6.63
CA VAL A 146 7.67 -6.83 5.31
C VAL A 146 6.23 -6.62 4.86
N ASN A 147 6.04 -5.99 3.70
CA ASN A 147 4.76 -5.90 3.03
C ASN A 147 4.66 -6.96 1.93
N LEU A 148 3.67 -7.85 2.01
CA LEU A 148 3.44 -8.91 1.03
C LEU A 148 2.16 -8.59 0.26
N VAL A 149 2.28 -8.33 -1.04
CA VAL A 149 1.16 -8.03 -1.92
C VAL A 149 0.94 -9.21 -2.87
N ASP A 150 -0.19 -9.90 -2.71
CA ASP A 150 -0.66 -10.92 -3.64
C ASP A 150 -1.77 -10.34 -4.53
N ASN A 151 -1.49 -10.24 -5.83
CA ASN A 151 -2.43 -9.67 -6.81
C ASN A 151 -3.31 -10.73 -7.50
N ASP A 152 -3.08 -12.03 -7.24
CA ASP A 152 -3.84 -13.12 -7.84
C ASP A 152 -4.86 -13.71 -6.85
N PHE A 153 -5.92 -12.95 -6.60
CA PHE A 153 -7.01 -13.32 -5.68
C PHE A 153 -7.83 -14.55 -6.10
N VAL A 154 -7.63 -15.06 -7.33
CA VAL A 154 -8.36 -16.22 -7.86
C VAL A 154 -7.67 -17.51 -7.45
N SER A 155 -6.36 -17.49 -7.31
CA SER A 155 -5.52 -18.61 -6.90
C SER A 155 -5.32 -18.55 -5.39
N GLY A 156 -6.29 -19.02 -4.62
CA GLY A 156 -6.17 -19.04 -3.15
C GLY A 156 -4.89 -19.75 -2.69
N ASN A 157 -4.28 -19.22 -1.62
CA ASN A 157 -3.25 -19.83 -0.75
C ASN A 157 -1.75 -19.52 -0.99
N VAL A 158 -1.35 -18.65 -1.92
CA VAL A 158 0.09 -18.37 -2.14
C VAL A 158 0.74 -17.70 -0.92
N LEU A 159 0.06 -16.75 -0.28
CA LEU A 159 0.57 -16.04 0.90
C LEU A 159 0.90 -17.00 2.05
N PHE A 160 -0.02 -17.91 2.39
CA PHE A 160 0.18 -18.85 3.50
C PHE A 160 1.23 -19.92 3.17
N GLN A 161 1.37 -20.32 1.90
CA GLN A 161 2.46 -21.21 1.48
C GLN A 161 3.84 -20.56 1.68
N LEU A 162 3.99 -19.29 1.34
CA LEU A 162 5.23 -18.55 1.56
C LEU A 162 5.56 -18.44 3.06
N VAL A 163 4.58 -18.05 3.88
CA VAL A 163 4.75 -17.95 5.33
C VAL A 163 5.14 -19.29 5.94
N ASN A 164 4.44 -20.37 5.60
CA ASN A 164 4.75 -21.71 6.10
C ASN A 164 6.15 -22.17 5.67
N LYS A 165 6.55 -21.90 4.42
CA LYS A 165 7.89 -22.24 3.93
C LYS A 165 9.00 -21.49 4.65
N VAL A 166 8.78 -20.22 5.03
CA VAL A 166 9.73 -19.45 5.84
C VAL A 166 9.81 -20.03 7.26
N LEU A 167 8.66 -20.32 7.89
CA LEU A 167 8.61 -20.94 9.23
C LEU A 167 9.29 -22.32 9.26
N ASP A 168 9.08 -23.13 8.22
CA ASP A 168 9.74 -24.44 8.06
C ASP A 168 11.25 -24.31 7.80
N GLY A 169 11.67 -23.26 7.10
CA GLY A 169 13.09 -22.96 6.88
C GLY A 169 13.79 -22.54 8.18
N MET A 170 13.10 -21.75 9.02
CA MET A 170 13.62 -21.31 10.32
C MET A 170 13.72 -22.46 11.31
N SER A 171 12.76 -23.39 11.33
CA SER A 171 12.81 -24.56 12.23
C SER A 171 13.95 -25.54 11.89
N LYS A 172 14.32 -25.66 10.61
CA LYS A 172 15.44 -26.48 10.16
C LYS A 172 16.82 -25.90 10.50
N ALA A 173 16.94 -24.57 10.57
CA ALA A 173 18.20 -23.88 10.89
C ALA A 173 18.57 -23.95 12.39
N SER A 174 17.61 -24.30 13.26
CA SER A 174 17.78 -24.36 14.72
C SER A 174 18.16 -25.75 15.28
N SER A 175 18.38 -26.77 14.45
CA SER A 175 18.83 -28.09 14.91
C SER A 175 20.36 -28.12 15.10
N PRO A 176 20.89 -28.36 16.32
CA PRO A 176 22.33 -28.36 16.55
C PRO A 176 22.97 -29.64 16.02
N THR A 177 24.03 -29.50 15.22
CA THR A 177 24.92 -30.57 14.78
C THR A 177 25.66 -31.13 16.00
N THR A 178 25.26 -32.29 16.51
CA THR A 178 26.06 -33.08 17.46
C THR A 178 27.15 -33.83 16.67
N GLU A 179 28.30 -33.18 16.45
CA GLU A 179 29.51 -33.91 16.06
C GLU A 179 30.13 -34.54 17.31
N THR A 180 30.33 -35.85 17.23
CA THR A 180 30.91 -36.69 18.28
C THR A 180 32.42 -36.73 18.07
N ASP A 181 33.18 -35.96 18.86
CA ASP A 181 34.64 -36.01 18.82
C ASP A 181 35.14 -37.29 19.52
N GLN A 182 35.48 -38.30 18.71
CA GLN A 182 36.46 -39.31 19.08
C GLN A 182 37.83 -38.82 18.61
N ASN A 183 38.70 -38.39 19.53
CA ASN A 183 40.13 -38.30 19.24
C ASN A 183 40.97 -38.79 20.43
N SER A 184 41.61 -39.92 20.16
CA SER A 184 42.59 -40.64 20.96
C SER A 184 43.86 -39.81 21.17
N LEU A 185 44.35 -39.73 22.40
CA LEU A 185 45.72 -39.29 22.71
C LEU A 185 46.72 -40.43 22.51
N PRO A 186 47.91 -40.18 21.93
CA PRO A 186 49.10 -40.94 22.26
C PRO A 186 50.07 -40.06 23.07
N SER A 187 50.53 -40.56 24.22
CA SER A 187 51.68 -40.00 24.94
C SER A 187 52.74 -41.10 25.09
N SER A 188 53.81 -41.03 24.31
CA SER A 188 54.98 -41.90 24.40
C SER A 188 56.01 -41.36 25.40
N SER A 189 56.25 -42.16 26.44
CA SER A 189 57.51 -42.55 27.11
C SER A 189 58.75 -41.62 27.15
N SER A 190 59.31 -41.44 28.37
CA SER A 190 60.69 -41.83 28.79
C SER A 190 60.93 -41.38 30.25
N SER A 191 61.10 -42.29 31.23
CA SER A 191 62.38 -42.72 31.91
C SER A 191 63.21 -41.55 32.46
N SER A 192 63.66 -41.47 33.73
CA SER A 192 64.32 -42.47 34.59
C SER A 192 64.48 -41.92 36.02
N SER A 193 64.53 -42.81 37.03
CA SER A 193 65.55 -42.92 38.10
C SER A 193 65.07 -43.82 39.23
#